data_AF-A0A2I3HXI6-F1
#
_entry.id   AF-A0A2I3HXI6-F1
#
_cell.length_a   1.000
_cell.length_b   1.000
_cell.length_c   1.000
_cell.angle_alpha   90.00
_cell.angle_beta   90.00
_cell.angle_gamma   90.00
#
_symmetry.space_group_name_H-M   'P 1'
#
loop_
_entity.id
_entity.type
_entity.pdbx_description
1 polymer ?
#
loop_
_entity_poly.entity_id
_entity_poly.type
_entity_poly.pdbx_seq_one_letter_code
_entity_poly.pdbx_strand_id
1 'polypeptide(L)'
;MQSCESSGDSADDPLSRGLRRRGQPRVVVIGAGLAGLAAAKALLEQGFTDVTVLEASSHIGGRVQSVKLGHATFELGATWIHGSHGNPIYHLAEANGLLEETTDGERSVGRISLYSKNGVACYLTNHGRRIPKDVVEEFSDLYNEVYNLTQEFFRHDKPVNAESQNSVGVFTREEVRNRIRNDPDDPEATKRLKLAMIQQYLKVESCESSSHSMDEVSLSAFGEWTEIPGAHHIIPSGFMRVVELLAEGIPAHVIQLGKPVRCIHWDQASARPRGPEIEPRGEGDHNHDTGEGGQGGEDPRGGRWDEDEQWPVVVECEDCELIPADHVIVTVSLGVLKRQYTSFFRPGLPTEKVAAIHRLGIGTTDKIFLEFEEPFWGPECNSLQFVWEDEAESHTLTYPPELWYRKICGFDVLYPPERYGHVYSVLDPTPPLPTLCPILLL
;
A
#
# COMPACT_ATOMS: atom_id res chain seq x y z
N MET A 1 14.55 66.76 -6.51
CA MET A 1 15.37 66.25 -5.39
C MET A 1 14.42 65.47 -4.49
N GLN A 2 14.54 64.20 -4.19
CA GLN A 2 15.59 63.21 -4.38
C GLN A 2 14.94 61.82 -4.27
N SER A 3 15.49 60.89 -5.03
CA SER A 3 15.29 59.44 -5.00
C SER A 3 15.68 58.80 -3.67
N CYS A 4 15.03 57.71 -3.31
CA CYS A 4 15.59 56.66 -2.45
C CYS A 4 15.37 55.31 -3.14
N GLU A 5 16.45 54.75 -3.66
CA GLU A 5 16.58 53.34 -4.04
C GLU A 5 16.81 52.52 -2.76
N SER A 6 16.18 51.36 -2.67
CA SER A 6 16.62 50.29 -1.77
C SER A 6 16.71 49.01 -2.59
N SER A 7 17.95 48.67 -2.91
CA SER A 7 18.42 47.38 -3.41
C SER A 7 18.04 46.27 -2.43
N GLY A 8 17.29 45.28 -2.93
CA GLY A 8 17.02 44.01 -2.26
C GLY A 8 17.66 42.89 -3.06
N ASP A 9 18.78 42.40 -2.55
CA ASP A 9 19.57 41.27 -3.04
C ASP A 9 18.68 40.03 -3.25
N SER A 10 18.51 39.62 -4.51
CA SER A 10 17.88 38.34 -4.85
C SER A 10 18.91 37.26 -4.61
N ALA A 11 18.72 36.45 -3.56
CA ALA A 11 19.45 35.21 -3.40
C ALA A 11 19.23 34.34 -4.66
N ASP A 12 20.28 34.19 -5.46
CA ASP A 12 20.34 33.25 -6.59
C ASP A 12 20.07 31.83 -6.06
N ASP A 13 18.92 31.26 -6.42
CA ASP A 13 18.67 29.82 -6.28
C ASP A 13 19.62 29.05 -7.22
N PRO A 14 20.50 28.17 -6.71
CA PRO A 14 21.44 27.40 -7.52
C PRO A 14 20.77 26.48 -8.57
N LEU A 15 19.44 26.29 -8.55
CA LEU A 15 18.70 25.55 -9.58
C LEU A 15 18.36 26.39 -10.83
N SER A 16 18.55 27.70 -10.81
CA SER A 16 18.07 28.60 -11.87
C SER A 16 19.09 28.93 -12.97
N ARG A 17 20.35 28.50 -12.85
CA ARG A 17 21.41 28.80 -13.84
C ARG A 17 21.64 27.63 -14.81
N GLY A 18 20.76 27.48 -15.79
CA GLY A 18 21.03 26.60 -16.95
C GLY A 18 19.86 26.23 -17.86
N LEU A 19 18.61 26.44 -17.46
CA LEU A 19 17.44 26.03 -18.26
C LEU A 19 17.07 27.11 -19.28
N ARG A 20 17.67 27.04 -20.47
CA ARG A 20 17.09 27.67 -21.67
C ARG A 20 15.65 27.16 -21.85
N ARG A 21 14.73 28.04 -22.25
CA ARG A 21 13.30 27.78 -22.51
C ARG A 21 13.08 26.47 -23.29
N ARG A 22 12.89 25.35 -22.59
CA ARG A 22 12.38 24.11 -23.17
C ARG A 22 10.86 24.23 -23.32
N GLY A 23 10.27 23.35 -24.13
CA GLY A 23 8.81 23.16 -24.16
C GLY A 23 8.26 22.79 -22.78
N GLN A 24 7.01 22.34 -22.72
CA GLN A 24 6.49 21.85 -21.44
C GLN A 24 7.34 20.69 -20.89
N PRO A 25 7.57 20.62 -19.56
CA PRO A 25 8.38 19.56 -18.97
C PRO A 25 7.83 18.18 -19.29
N ARG A 26 8.72 17.24 -19.64
CA ARG A 26 8.37 15.84 -19.84
C ARG A 26 8.39 15.09 -18.52
N VAL A 27 7.25 14.52 -18.13
CA VAL A 27 7.09 13.81 -16.84
C VAL A 27 6.71 12.36 -17.08
N VAL A 28 7.49 11.43 -16.54
CA VAL A 28 7.18 10.00 -16.54
C VAL A 28 6.69 9.57 -15.17
N VAL A 29 5.56 8.88 -15.10
CA VAL A 29 5.00 8.26 -13.90
C VAL A 29 5.18 6.75 -14.01
N ILE A 30 5.73 6.10 -13.00
CA ILE A 30 5.94 4.64 -13.00
C ILE A 30 4.89 3.99 -12.10
N GLY A 31 4.01 3.20 -12.72
CA GLY A 31 2.85 2.53 -12.13
C GLY A 31 1.53 3.25 -12.41
N ALA A 32 0.53 2.51 -12.88
CA ALA A 32 -0.85 2.97 -13.09
C ALA A 32 -1.81 2.45 -12.00
N GLY A 33 -1.34 2.38 -10.76
CA GLY A 33 -2.20 2.25 -9.58
C GLY A 33 -2.86 3.59 -9.19
N LEU A 34 -3.65 3.60 -8.12
CA LEU A 34 -4.34 4.82 -7.64
C LEU A 34 -3.40 6.04 -7.55
N ALA A 35 -2.21 5.87 -6.96
CA ALA A 35 -1.24 6.96 -6.78
C ALA A 35 -0.71 7.51 -8.12
N GLY A 36 -0.37 6.63 -9.06
CA GLY A 36 0.16 7.04 -10.35
C GLY A 36 -0.89 7.67 -11.25
N LEU A 37 -2.11 7.11 -11.27
CA LEU A 37 -3.24 7.71 -11.98
C LEU A 37 -3.61 9.08 -11.43
N ALA A 38 -3.67 9.22 -10.09
CA ALA A 38 -3.95 10.51 -9.45
C ALA A 38 -2.86 11.55 -9.77
N ALA A 39 -1.58 11.16 -9.75
CA ALA A 39 -0.47 12.03 -10.12
C ALA A 39 -0.56 12.47 -11.60
N ALA A 40 -0.83 11.54 -12.51
CA ALA A 40 -0.98 11.84 -13.93
C ALA A 40 -2.17 12.78 -14.19
N LYS A 41 -3.33 12.51 -13.58
CA LYS A 41 -4.52 13.36 -13.68
C LYS A 41 -4.23 14.78 -13.17
N ALA A 42 -3.61 14.90 -12.00
CA ALA A 42 -3.25 16.21 -11.44
C ALA A 42 -2.30 17.00 -12.36
N LEU A 43 -1.30 16.35 -12.97
CA LEU A 43 -0.41 17.00 -13.93
C LEU A 43 -1.18 17.49 -15.17
N LEU A 44 -2.03 16.65 -15.76
CA LEU A 44 -2.84 17.00 -16.93
C LEU A 44 -3.80 18.15 -16.63
N GLU A 45 -4.45 18.15 -15.46
CA GLU A 45 -5.36 19.22 -15.01
C GLU A 45 -4.63 20.55 -14.77
N GLN A 46 -3.35 20.52 -14.40
CA GLN A 46 -2.48 21.70 -14.34
C GLN A 46 -1.93 22.13 -15.71
N GLY A 47 -2.35 21.45 -16.79
CA GLY A 47 -2.02 21.82 -18.16
C GLY A 47 -0.69 21.27 -18.67
N PHE A 48 -0.06 20.32 -17.97
CA PHE A 48 1.07 19.57 -18.53
C PHE A 48 0.56 18.66 -19.64
N THR A 49 1.23 18.65 -20.79
CA THR A 49 0.81 17.89 -21.98
C THR A 49 1.78 16.77 -22.34
N ASP A 50 2.99 16.77 -21.78
CA ASP A 50 4.00 15.72 -22.00
C ASP A 50 4.13 14.84 -20.74
N VAL A 51 3.08 14.06 -20.49
CA VAL A 51 2.98 13.12 -19.37
C VAL A 51 2.88 11.70 -19.94
N THR A 52 3.64 10.76 -19.38
CA THR A 52 3.53 9.33 -19.73
C THR A 52 3.49 8.50 -18.45
N VAL A 53 2.55 7.55 -18.35
CA VAL A 53 2.44 6.56 -17.28
C VAL A 53 2.89 5.21 -17.83
N LEU A 54 3.88 4.59 -17.18
CA LEU A 54 4.40 3.26 -17.54
C LEU A 54 3.90 2.24 -16.53
N GLU A 55 3.10 1.27 -16.97
CA GLU A 55 2.53 0.22 -16.14
C GLU A 55 3.04 -1.14 -16.59
N ALA A 56 3.60 -1.90 -15.64
CA ALA A 56 4.21 -3.19 -15.93
C ALA A 56 3.17 -4.26 -16.33
N SER A 57 2.00 -4.23 -15.70
CA SER A 57 0.92 -5.19 -15.97
C SER A 57 0.10 -4.81 -17.21
N SER A 58 -0.77 -5.73 -17.64
CA SER A 58 -1.69 -5.50 -18.75
C SER A 58 -2.95 -4.72 -18.36
N HIS A 59 -3.02 -4.18 -17.14
CA HIS A 59 -4.18 -3.46 -16.63
C HIS A 59 -3.78 -2.31 -15.70
N ILE A 60 -4.68 -1.36 -15.49
CA ILE A 60 -4.53 -0.32 -14.46
C ILE A 60 -5.06 -0.83 -13.11
N GLY A 61 -4.81 -0.08 -12.03
CA GLY A 61 -5.36 -0.33 -10.70
C GLY A 61 -4.36 -0.86 -9.68
N GLY A 62 -3.30 -1.54 -10.13
CA GLY A 62 -2.24 -2.05 -9.26
C GLY A 62 -2.80 -3.02 -8.21
N ARG A 63 -2.79 -2.63 -6.93
CA ARG A 63 -3.31 -3.44 -5.81
C ARG A 63 -4.83 -3.37 -5.65
N VAL A 64 -5.54 -2.61 -6.48
CA VAL A 64 -6.99 -2.69 -6.60
C VAL A 64 -7.30 -3.68 -7.72
N GLN A 65 -8.03 -4.74 -7.38
CA GLN A 65 -8.38 -5.78 -8.33
C GLN A 65 -9.73 -6.39 -7.95
N SER A 66 -10.71 -6.18 -8.81
CA SER A 66 -12.05 -6.75 -8.71
C SER A 66 -12.19 -7.90 -9.71
N VAL A 67 -12.81 -9.00 -9.30
CA VAL A 67 -13.16 -10.13 -10.17
C VAL A 67 -14.66 -10.35 -10.16
N LYS A 68 -15.22 -10.77 -11.30
CA LYS A 68 -16.64 -11.10 -11.41
C LYS A 68 -16.83 -12.61 -11.38
N LEU A 69 -17.76 -13.07 -10.55
CA LEU A 69 -18.24 -14.45 -10.53
C LEU A 69 -19.77 -14.41 -10.51
N GLY A 70 -20.39 -14.98 -11.55
CA GLY A 70 -21.83 -14.81 -11.77
C GLY A 70 -22.20 -13.33 -11.94
N HIS A 71 -23.18 -12.87 -11.17
CA HIS A 71 -23.60 -11.46 -11.12
C HIS A 71 -22.87 -10.64 -10.03
N ALA A 72 -22.05 -11.28 -9.19
CA ALA A 72 -21.38 -10.66 -8.07
C ALA A 72 -19.96 -10.18 -8.44
N THR A 73 -19.54 -9.10 -7.78
CA THR A 73 -18.16 -8.60 -7.85
C THR A 73 -17.46 -8.88 -6.52
N PHE A 74 -16.30 -9.55 -6.59
CA PHE A 74 -15.44 -9.85 -5.45
C PHE A 74 -14.15 -9.05 -5.55
N GLU A 75 -13.64 -8.57 -4.41
CA GLU A 75 -12.41 -7.80 -4.36
C GLU A 75 -11.24 -8.69 -3.96
N LEU A 76 -10.28 -8.91 -4.85
CA LEU A 76 -8.99 -9.53 -4.52
C LEU A 76 -8.05 -8.54 -3.82
N GLY A 77 -8.22 -7.24 -4.11
CA GLY A 77 -7.41 -6.15 -3.59
C GLY A 77 -8.10 -5.32 -2.50
N ALA A 78 -8.09 -3.99 -2.64
CA ALA A 78 -8.81 -3.11 -1.73
C ALA A 78 -10.33 -3.38 -1.74
N THR A 79 -10.94 -3.51 -0.54
CA THR A 79 -12.39 -3.73 -0.39
C THR A 79 -13.11 -2.54 0.23
N TRP A 80 -12.49 -1.91 1.22
CA TRP A 80 -13.17 -1.01 2.14
C TRP A 80 -12.79 0.45 1.88
N ILE A 81 -13.79 1.32 2.01
CA ILE A 81 -13.60 2.76 2.19
C ILE A 81 -13.76 3.02 3.69
N HIS A 82 -12.64 3.28 4.36
CA HIS A 82 -12.64 3.50 5.81
C HIS A 82 -13.03 4.93 6.15
N GLY A 83 -14.22 5.10 6.75
CA GLY A 83 -14.68 6.38 7.26
C GLY A 83 -15.23 7.26 6.15
N SER A 84 -16.36 7.92 6.43
CA SER A 84 -17.01 8.81 5.47
C SER A 84 -16.62 10.27 5.67
N HIS A 85 -16.07 10.64 6.83
CA HIS A 85 -15.79 12.04 7.16
C HIS A 85 -14.47 12.52 6.55
N GLY A 86 -14.55 13.23 5.42
CA GLY A 86 -13.39 13.83 4.77
C GLY A 86 -12.52 12.83 4.00
N ASN A 87 -13.00 11.59 3.82
CA ASN A 87 -12.31 10.60 3.00
C ASN A 87 -12.54 10.93 1.50
N PRO A 88 -11.49 11.24 0.72
CA PRO A 88 -11.64 11.62 -0.68
C PRO A 88 -12.20 10.48 -1.56
N ILE A 89 -11.95 9.21 -1.20
CA ILE A 89 -12.50 8.05 -1.91
C ILE A 89 -13.99 7.89 -1.63
N TYR A 90 -14.43 8.15 -0.39
CA TYR A 90 -15.86 8.18 -0.05
C TYR A 90 -16.59 9.22 -0.91
N HIS A 91 -16.11 10.47 -0.92
CA HIS A 91 -16.76 11.55 -1.68
C HIS A 91 -16.76 11.28 -3.19
N LEU A 92 -15.67 10.71 -3.72
CA LEU A 92 -15.61 10.31 -5.12
C LEU A 92 -16.65 9.21 -5.43
N ALA A 93 -16.80 8.22 -4.56
CA ALA A 93 -17.76 7.15 -4.73
C ALA A 93 -19.22 7.65 -4.59
N GLU A 94 -19.49 8.47 -3.60
CA GLU A 94 -20.80 9.09 -3.35
C GLU A 94 -21.24 9.97 -4.53
N ALA A 95 -20.38 10.88 -4.99
CA ALA A 95 -20.67 11.78 -6.11
C ALA A 95 -20.97 11.04 -7.43
N ASN A 96 -20.53 9.78 -7.55
CA ASN A 96 -20.74 8.94 -8.72
C ASN A 96 -21.77 7.82 -8.47
N GLY A 97 -22.51 7.86 -7.36
CA GLY A 97 -23.57 6.90 -7.05
C GLY A 97 -23.06 5.46 -6.90
N LEU A 98 -21.82 5.28 -6.43
CA LEU A 98 -21.17 3.97 -6.28
C LEU A 98 -21.43 3.31 -4.92
N LEU A 99 -21.95 4.05 -3.96
CA LEU A 99 -22.21 3.60 -2.59
C LEU A 99 -23.65 3.09 -2.45
N GLU A 100 -23.83 2.09 -1.61
CA GLU A 100 -25.16 1.72 -1.11
C GLU A 100 -25.55 2.60 0.06
N GLU A 101 -26.86 2.88 0.18
CA GLU A 101 -27.41 3.55 1.36
C GLU A 101 -27.17 2.68 2.59
N THR A 102 -26.22 3.06 3.42
CA THR A 102 -26.07 2.55 4.78
C THR A 102 -26.80 3.52 5.72
N THR A 103 -27.82 3.07 6.41
CA THR A 103 -28.50 3.85 7.45
C THR A 103 -27.63 3.97 8.72
N ASP A 104 -27.76 5.05 9.48
CA ASP A 104 -27.09 5.24 10.79
C ASP A 104 -27.40 4.15 11.83
N GLY A 105 -28.33 3.23 11.56
CA GLY A 105 -28.64 2.05 12.37
C GLY A 105 -27.95 0.77 11.89
N GLU A 106 -27.27 0.81 10.74
CA GLU A 106 -26.37 -0.22 10.19
C GLU A 106 -24.91 0.12 10.52
N ARG A 107 -24.71 0.76 11.68
CA ARG A 107 -23.39 1.02 12.23
C ARG A 107 -22.61 -0.29 12.24
N SER A 108 -21.48 -0.31 11.54
CA SER A 108 -20.35 -1.14 11.94
C SER A 108 -20.00 -0.74 13.38
N VAL A 109 -20.60 -1.44 14.36
CA VAL A 109 -20.15 -1.36 15.75
C VAL A 109 -18.95 -2.30 15.85
N GLY A 110 -17.83 -1.88 15.28
CA GLY A 110 -16.59 -2.65 15.30
C GLY A 110 -15.73 -2.47 14.05
N ARG A 111 -14.45 -2.80 14.25
CA ARG A 111 -13.44 -3.01 13.21
C ARG A 111 -13.95 -4.09 12.27
N ILE A 112 -14.42 -3.69 11.09
CA ILE A 112 -14.99 -4.56 10.05
C ILE A 112 -16.32 -5.21 10.45
N SER A 113 -17.44 -4.62 10.02
CA SER A 113 -18.69 -5.35 9.83
C SER A 113 -19.58 -4.65 8.81
N LEU A 114 -19.60 -5.16 7.58
CA LEU A 114 -20.76 -5.08 6.68
C LEU A 114 -21.40 -6.47 6.61
N TYR A 115 -21.83 -6.97 7.76
CA TYR A 115 -22.41 -8.29 7.92
C TYR A 115 -23.66 -8.14 8.80
N SER A 116 -24.70 -8.95 8.55
CA SER A 116 -26.09 -8.86 9.06
C SER A 116 -26.31 -7.97 10.29
N LYS A 117 -27.34 -7.12 10.26
CA LYS A 117 -27.74 -6.14 11.29
C LYS A 117 -27.77 -6.67 12.74
N ASN A 118 -28.00 -7.97 12.92
CA ASN A 118 -28.05 -8.65 14.23
C ASN A 118 -27.07 -9.83 14.33
N GLY A 119 -26.14 -9.96 13.39
CA GLY A 119 -25.33 -11.16 13.31
C GLY A 119 -24.21 -11.18 14.34
N VAL A 120 -23.81 -12.40 14.69
CA VAL A 120 -22.93 -12.73 15.80
C VAL A 120 -21.75 -13.51 15.24
N ALA A 121 -20.55 -13.16 15.69
CA ALA A 121 -19.36 -13.95 15.44
C ALA A 121 -19.42 -15.26 16.26
N CYS A 122 -19.30 -16.39 15.58
CA CYS A 122 -19.28 -17.72 16.17
C CYS A 122 -17.83 -18.16 16.39
N TYR A 123 -17.36 -18.10 17.63
CA TYR A 123 -16.04 -18.61 18.00
C TYR A 123 -16.10 -20.13 18.22
N LEU A 124 -15.20 -20.84 17.55
CA LEU A 124 -15.13 -22.30 17.53
C LEU A 124 -13.75 -22.77 17.99
N THR A 125 -13.72 -23.78 18.85
CA THR A 125 -12.45 -24.46 19.17
C THR A 125 -12.02 -25.41 18.07
N ASN A 126 -10.79 -25.93 18.13
CA ASN A 126 -10.27 -26.92 17.20
C ASN A 126 -11.02 -28.28 17.22
N HIS A 127 -11.99 -28.46 18.13
CA HIS A 127 -12.91 -29.60 18.16
C HIS A 127 -14.33 -29.26 17.67
N GLY A 128 -14.52 -28.08 17.08
CA GLY A 128 -15.81 -27.60 16.58
C GLY A 128 -16.79 -27.19 17.68
N ARG A 129 -16.30 -27.00 18.92
CA ARG A 129 -17.16 -26.56 20.04
C ARG A 129 -17.31 -25.05 20.01
N ARG A 130 -18.55 -24.57 20.15
CA ARG A 130 -18.83 -23.14 20.28
C ARG A 130 -18.37 -22.62 21.63
N ILE A 131 -17.60 -21.53 21.62
CA ILE A 131 -17.23 -20.80 22.84
C ILE A 131 -18.46 -19.99 23.30
N PRO A 132 -18.81 -20.03 24.60
CA PRO A 132 -19.90 -19.22 25.16
C PRO A 132 -19.71 -17.73 24.87
N LYS A 133 -20.81 -17.06 24.53
CA LYS A 133 -20.81 -15.66 24.08
C LYS A 133 -20.29 -14.71 25.16
N ASP A 134 -20.70 -14.93 26.40
CA ASP A 134 -20.25 -14.20 27.60
C ASP A 134 -18.73 -14.27 27.78
N VAL A 135 -18.13 -15.45 27.61
CA VAL A 135 -16.67 -15.61 27.68
C VAL A 135 -15.97 -14.82 26.56
N VAL A 136 -16.55 -14.78 25.37
CA VAL A 136 -16.00 -14.01 24.24
C VAL A 136 -16.10 -12.52 24.49
N GLU A 137 -17.26 -12.02 24.93
CA GLU A 137 -17.48 -10.61 25.21
C GLU A 137 -16.53 -10.11 26.30
N GLU A 138 -16.40 -10.87 27.39
CA GLU A 138 -15.49 -10.54 28.48
C GLU A 138 -14.01 -10.52 28.04
N PHE A 139 -13.58 -11.51 27.24
CA PHE A 139 -12.24 -11.50 26.67
C PHE A 139 -12.03 -10.32 25.71
N SER A 140 -13.04 -9.99 24.91
CA SER A 140 -12.98 -8.88 23.97
C SER A 140 -12.81 -7.55 24.68
N ASP A 141 -13.52 -7.33 25.78
CA ASP A 141 -13.38 -6.12 26.60
C ASP A 141 -11.95 -6.01 27.17
N LEU A 142 -11.45 -7.10 27.75
CA LEU A 142 -10.08 -7.19 28.24
C LEU A 142 -9.05 -6.89 27.14
N TYR A 143 -9.19 -7.51 25.96
CA TYR A 143 -8.28 -7.30 24.84
C TYR A 143 -8.34 -5.85 24.35
N ASN A 144 -9.53 -5.26 24.25
CA ASN A 144 -9.73 -3.87 23.82
C ASN A 144 -9.09 -2.87 24.79
N GLU A 145 -9.13 -3.13 26.10
CA GLU A 145 -8.39 -2.32 27.07
C GLU A 145 -6.88 -2.35 26.81
N VAL A 146 -6.30 -3.54 26.61
CA VAL A 146 -4.86 -3.68 26.32
C VAL A 146 -4.52 -3.07 24.96
N TYR A 147 -5.38 -3.24 23.95
CA TYR A 147 -5.23 -2.60 22.66
C TYR A 147 -5.18 -1.07 22.81
N ASN A 148 -6.06 -0.47 23.61
CA ASN A 148 -6.02 0.97 23.87
C ASN A 148 -4.71 1.42 24.55
N LEU A 149 -4.13 0.60 25.44
CA LEU A 149 -2.82 0.89 26.01
C LEU A 149 -1.71 0.92 24.95
N THR A 150 -1.75 0.04 23.95
CA THR A 150 -0.74 0.05 22.87
C THR A 150 -0.74 1.37 22.10
N GLN A 151 -1.91 1.99 21.93
CA GLN A 151 -2.08 3.27 21.22
C GLN A 151 -1.48 4.45 22.01
N GLU A 152 -1.45 4.37 23.34
CA GLU A 152 -0.93 5.44 24.20
C GLU A 152 0.59 5.65 24.10
N PHE A 153 1.34 4.63 23.66
CA PHE A 153 2.81 4.72 23.57
C PHE A 153 3.25 5.83 22.62
N PHE A 154 2.55 5.99 21.49
CA PHE A 154 2.79 7.08 20.56
C PHE A 154 2.28 8.42 21.09
N ARG A 155 1.04 8.47 21.59
CA ARG A 155 0.37 9.73 22.01
C ARG A 155 1.08 10.46 23.14
N HIS A 156 1.84 9.75 23.97
CA HIS A 156 2.52 10.29 25.13
C HIS A 156 4.04 10.26 25.02
N ASP A 157 4.59 10.01 23.83
CA ASP A 157 6.03 9.83 23.60
C ASP A 157 6.69 8.88 24.63
N LYS A 158 5.95 7.86 25.09
CA LYS A 158 6.44 6.96 26.16
C LYS A 158 7.60 6.16 25.56
N PRO A 159 8.85 6.35 26.04
CA PRO A 159 9.98 5.60 25.50
C PRO A 159 9.79 4.12 25.84
N VAL A 160 9.91 3.26 24.82
CA VAL A 160 10.00 1.82 25.06
C VAL A 160 11.45 1.53 25.45
N ASN A 161 11.68 1.05 26.68
CA ASN A 161 13.02 0.73 27.16
C ASN A 161 13.63 -0.38 26.28
N ALA A 162 14.93 -0.26 25.97
CA ALA A 162 15.63 -1.12 25.01
C ALA A 162 15.73 -2.62 25.37
N GLU A 163 15.24 -3.06 26.53
CA GLU A 163 15.43 -4.41 27.07
C GLU A 163 14.17 -5.30 27.07
N SER A 164 13.02 -4.82 26.59
CA SER A 164 11.80 -5.62 26.51
C SER A 164 11.02 -5.35 25.22
N GLN A 165 10.67 -6.41 24.48
CA GLN A 165 9.32 -6.53 23.92
C GLN A 165 8.82 -5.31 23.09
N ASN A 166 9.57 -4.88 22.08
CA ASN A 166 9.33 -3.66 21.31
C ASN A 166 8.17 -3.71 20.29
N SER A 167 7.33 -4.74 20.33
CA SER A 167 6.25 -4.92 19.36
C SER A 167 4.90 -5.10 20.01
N VAL A 168 3.87 -4.68 19.27
CA VAL A 168 2.46 -4.75 19.70
C VAL A 168 2.10 -6.18 20.10
N GLY A 169 2.51 -7.16 19.31
CA GLY A 169 2.21 -8.56 19.59
C GLY A 169 2.78 -9.02 20.93
N VAL A 170 4.06 -8.74 21.18
CA VAL A 170 4.74 -9.21 22.40
C VAL A 170 4.14 -8.53 23.64
N PHE A 171 3.98 -7.21 23.61
CA PHE A 171 3.34 -6.45 24.68
C PHE A 171 1.92 -6.94 24.97
N THR A 172 1.08 -7.05 23.93
CA THR A 172 -0.33 -7.49 24.09
C THR A 172 -0.40 -8.89 24.69
N ARG A 173 0.45 -9.83 24.25
CA ARG A 173 0.47 -11.17 24.85
C ARG A 173 0.88 -11.12 26.31
N GLU A 174 1.94 -10.39 26.68
CA GLU A 174 2.38 -10.35 28.07
C GLU A 174 1.30 -9.75 28.98
N GLU A 175 0.76 -8.59 28.61
CA GLU A 175 -0.23 -7.88 29.42
C GLU A 175 -1.55 -8.67 29.54
N VAL A 176 -2.09 -9.19 28.44
CA VAL A 176 -3.32 -10.00 28.47
C VAL A 176 -3.10 -11.30 29.26
N ARG A 177 -1.97 -11.99 29.08
CA ARG A 177 -1.64 -13.21 29.85
C ARG A 177 -1.57 -12.93 31.34
N ASN A 178 -0.95 -11.82 31.73
CA ASN A 178 -0.82 -11.44 33.13
C ASN A 178 -2.18 -11.16 33.75
N ARG A 179 -3.08 -10.44 33.05
CA ARG A 179 -4.43 -10.17 33.53
C ARG A 179 -5.27 -11.44 33.69
N ILE A 180 -5.28 -12.32 32.68
CA ILE A 180 -6.04 -13.60 32.74
C ILE A 180 -5.54 -14.50 33.87
N ARG A 181 -4.23 -14.62 34.05
CA ARG A 181 -3.66 -15.51 35.10
C ARG A 181 -4.05 -15.04 36.50
N ASN A 182 -4.08 -13.73 36.71
CA ASN A 182 -4.37 -13.10 37.99
C ASN A 182 -5.88 -12.94 38.27
N ASP A 183 -6.74 -13.24 37.31
CA ASP A 183 -8.19 -13.22 37.49
C ASP A 183 -8.62 -14.31 38.50
N PRO A 184 -9.21 -13.97 39.66
CA PRO A 184 -9.62 -14.95 40.65
C PRO A 184 -10.96 -15.63 40.35
N ASP A 185 -11.78 -15.03 39.49
CA ASP A 185 -13.18 -15.43 39.25
C ASP A 185 -13.26 -16.52 38.16
N ASP A 186 -12.31 -16.52 37.23
CA ASP A 186 -12.24 -17.51 36.15
C ASP A 186 -11.74 -18.90 36.59
N PRO A 187 -12.49 -19.98 36.26
CA PRO A 187 -11.96 -21.33 36.32
C PRO A 187 -10.76 -21.54 35.39
N GLU A 188 -9.85 -22.45 35.73
CA GLU A 188 -8.65 -22.74 34.94
C GLU A 188 -8.96 -23.11 33.47
N ALA A 189 -10.08 -23.80 33.23
CA ALA A 189 -10.53 -24.12 31.87
C ALA A 189 -10.88 -22.85 31.05
N THR A 190 -11.55 -21.88 31.67
CA THR A 190 -11.87 -20.59 31.05
C THR A 190 -10.60 -19.78 30.80
N LYS A 191 -9.66 -19.75 31.76
CA LYS A 191 -8.36 -19.10 31.58
C LYS A 191 -7.60 -19.66 30.40
N ARG A 192 -7.50 -20.99 30.29
CA ARG A 192 -6.86 -21.65 29.13
C ARG A 192 -7.52 -21.26 27.82
N LEU A 193 -8.84 -21.19 27.78
CA LEU A 193 -9.57 -20.78 26.59
C LEU A 193 -9.28 -19.31 26.21
N LYS A 194 -9.37 -18.39 27.18
CA LYS A 194 -9.01 -16.97 26.98
C LYS A 194 -7.56 -16.80 26.52
N LEU A 195 -6.62 -17.58 27.08
CA LEU A 195 -5.22 -17.59 26.65
C LEU A 195 -5.05 -18.02 25.19
N ALA A 196 -5.82 -19.00 24.71
CA ALA A 196 -5.84 -19.38 23.29
C ALA A 196 -6.45 -18.29 22.40
N MET A 197 -7.48 -17.59 22.89
CA MET A 197 -8.13 -16.50 22.14
C MET A 197 -7.20 -15.32 21.83
N ILE A 198 -6.15 -15.10 22.64
CA ILE A 198 -5.13 -14.08 22.36
C ILE A 198 -4.57 -14.23 20.94
N GLN A 199 -4.26 -15.46 20.56
CA GLN A 199 -3.65 -15.72 19.26
C GLN A 199 -4.63 -15.53 18.10
N GLN A 200 -5.92 -15.83 18.31
CA GLN A 200 -6.95 -15.53 17.32
C GLN A 200 -7.06 -14.01 17.09
N TYR A 201 -7.12 -13.20 18.16
CA TYR A 201 -7.25 -11.74 18.04
C TYR A 201 -6.02 -11.11 17.39
N LEU A 202 -4.82 -11.60 17.71
CA LEU A 202 -3.59 -11.13 17.08
C LEU A 202 -3.50 -11.49 15.59
N LYS A 203 -4.07 -12.63 15.16
CA LYS A 203 -4.13 -12.99 13.73
C LYS A 203 -5.06 -12.03 12.98
N VAL A 204 -6.22 -11.69 13.56
CA VAL A 204 -7.11 -10.67 13.00
C VAL A 204 -6.37 -9.34 12.87
N GLU A 205 -5.71 -8.89 13.93
CA GLU A 205 -4.95 -7.64 13.91
C GLU A 205 -3.79 -7.64 12.89
N SER A 206 -3.16 -8.79 12.66
CA SER A 206 -2.10 -8.93 11.66
C SER A 206 -2.63 -8.69 10.24
N CYS A 207 -3.88 -9.08 9.95
CA CYS A 207 -4.55 -8.82 8.67
C CYS A 207 -4.74 -7.31 8.47
N GLU A 208 -5.24 -6.61 9.50
CA GLU A 208 -5.47 -5.17 9.47
C GLU A 208 -4.17 -4.38 9.30
N SER A 209 -3.14 -4.77 10.05
CA SER A 209 -1.82 -4.14 10.00
C SER A 209 -1.02 -4.53 8.75
N SER A 210 -1.55 -5.42 7.90
CA SER A 210 -0.84 -5.99 6.74
C SER A 210 0.57 -6.47 7.12
N SER A 211 0.64 -7.23 8.21
CA SER A 211 1.88 -7.74 8.81
C SER A 211 1.82 -9.26 8.91
N HIS A 212 2.96 -9.93 8.88
CA HIS A 212 2.98 -11.38 9.08
C HIS A 212 2.60 -11.77 10.51
N SER A 213 2.93 -10.88 11.44
CA SER A 213 2.67 -11.01 12.85
C SER A 213 2.70 -9.63 13.48
N MET A 214 1.87 -9.44 14.50
CA MET A 214 1.97 -8.26 15.38
C MET A 214 3.32 -8.15 16.10
N ASP A 215 4.18 -9.17 16.05
CA ASP A 215 5.55 -9.11 16.56
C ASP A 215 6.48 -8.25 15.69
N GLU A 216 6.08 -7.98 14.45
CA GLU A 216 6.79 -7.09 13.52
C GLU A 216 6.30 -5.65 13.61
N VAL A 217 5.16 -5.42 14.28
CA VAL A 217 4.51 -4.12 14.38
C VAL A 217 5.10 -3.34 15.55
N SER A 218 5.69 -2.17 15.25
CA SER A 218 6.33 -1.29 16.23
C SER A 218 5.33 -0.77 17.25
N LEU A 219 5.55 -1.06 18.53
CA LEU A 219 4.69 -0.57 19.61
C LEU A 219 4.74 0.96 19.74
N SER A 220 5.92 1.56 19.60
CA SER A 220 6.10 3.01 19.78
C SER A 220 5.45 3.85 18.69
N ALA A 221 5.28 3.29 17.49
CA ALA A 221 4.66 3.98 16.35
C ALA A 221 3.20 3.53 16.13
N PHE A 222 2.70 2.54 16.89
CA PHE A 222 1.41 1.93 16.58
C PHE A 222 0.24 2.92 16.68
N GLY A 223 0.30 3.84 17.65
CA GLY A 223 -0.70 4.90 17.81
C GLY A 223 -0.58 6.08 16.84
N GLU A 224 0.35 6.04 15.88
CA GLU A 224 0.47 7.06 14.82
C GLU A 224 -0.72 6.99 13.84
N TRP A 225 -1.21 5.77 13.57
CA TRP A 225 -2.36 5.58 12.71
C TRP A 225 -3.62 6.12 13.36
N THR A 226 -4.37 6.94 12.61
CA THR A 226 -5.64 7.51 13.05
C THR A 226 -6.74 7.09 12.10
N GLU A 227 -7.81 6.53 12.67
CA GLU A 227 -8.98 6.13 11.90
C GLU A 227 -9.76 7.36 11.45
N ILE A 228 -10.18 7.36 10.17
CA ILE A 228 -11.08 8.39 9.66
C ILE A 228 -12.48 8.13 10.25
N PRO A 229 -13.10 9.11 10.93
CA PRO A 229 -14.43 8.91 11.50
C PRO A 229 -15.51 8.67 10.43
N GLY A 230 -16.64 8.11 10.87
CA GLY A 230 -17.79 7.82 10.02
C GLY A 230 -17.87 6.34 9.64
N ALA A 231 -18.96 5.95 8.99
CA ALA A 231 -19.19 4.56 8.60
C ALA A 231 -18.14 4.09 7.56
N HIS A 232 -17.88 2.78 7.55
CA HIS A 232 -17.11 2.15 6.49
C HIS A 232 -18.04 1.69 5.38
N HIS A 233 -17.58 1.79 4.13
CA HIS A 233 -18.39 1.46 2.96
C HIS A 233 -17.65 0.51 2.03
N ILE A 234 -18.42 -0.18 1.19
CA ILE A 234 -17.92 -0.92 0.03
C ILE A 234 -18.50 -0.32 -1.25
N ILE A 235 -17.93 -0.70 -2.38
CA ILE A 235 -18.49 -0.42 -3.70
C ILE A 235 -19.03 -1.75 -4.26
N PRO A 236 -20.34 -1.98 -4.24
CA PRO A 236 -20.94 -3.25 -4.69
C PRO A 236 -20.58 -3.66 -6.11
N SER A 237 -20.41 -2.66 -6.99
CA SER A 237 -20.04 -2.86 -8.38
C SER A 237 -18.54 -3.14 -8.59
N GLY A 238 -17.74 -2.97 -7.55
CA GLY A 238 -16.29 -3.18 -7.52
C GLY A 238 -15.48 -1.91 -7.30
N PHE A 239 -14.43 -2.00 -6.50
CA PHE A 239 -13.48 -0.92 -6.21
C PHE A 239 -12.71 -0.48 -7.46
N MET A 240 -12.62 -1.33 -8.49
CA MET A 240 -12.11 -0.92 -9.81
C MET A 240 -12.85 0.27 -10.42
N ARG A 241 -14.12 0.53 -10.03
CA ARG A 241 -14.84 1.74 -10.45
C ARG A 241 -14.13 3.04 -10.04
N VAL A 242 -13.45 3.05 -8.88
CA VAL A 242 -12.63 4.20 -8.43
C VAL A 242 -11.42 4.39 -9.33
N VAL A 243 -10.77 3.28 -9.71
CA VAL A 243 -9.62 3.31 -10.64
C VAL A 243 -10.04 3.88 -11.99
N GLU A 244 -11.19 3.46 -12.50
CA GLU A 244 -11.75 3.92 -13.77
C GLU A 244 -12.09 5.42 -13.72
N LEU A 245 -12.68 5.92 -12.63
CA LEU A 245 -12.96 7.35 -12.44
C LEU A 245 -11.67 8.20 -12.36
N LEU A 246 -10.59 7.65 -11.79
CA LEU A 246 -9.29 8.32 -11.79
C LEU A 246 -8.63 8.31 -13.18
N ALA A 247 -8.82 7.25 -13.96
CA ALA A 247 -8.34 7.17 -15.33
C ALA A 247 -9.20 8.02 -16.31
N GLU A 248 -10.44 8.34 -15.94
CA GLU A 248 -11.32 9.17 -16.76
C GLU A 248 -10.70 10.56 -16.99
N GLY A 249 -10.65 10.95 -18.27
CA GLY A 249 -10.02 12.20 -18.72
C GLY A 249 -8.54 12.08 -19.04
N ILE A 250 -7.87 10.97 -18.67
CA ILE A 250 -6.50 10.70 -19.08
C ILE A 250 -6.52 10.14 -20.51
N PRO A 251 -5.89 10.80 -21.50
CA PRO A 251 -5.83 10.28 -22.87
C PRO A 251 -5.19 8.89 -22.92
N ALA A 252 -5.75 7.97 -23.70
CA ALA A 252 -5.26 6.58 -23.74
C ALA A 252 -3.77 6.43 -24.07
N HIS A 253 -3.20 7.34 -24.88
CA HIS A 253 -1.78 7.33 -25.22
C HIS A 253 -0.85 7.73 -24.06
N VAL A 254 -1.37 8.39 -23.02
CA VAL A 254 -0.61 8.74 -21.81
C VAL A 254 -0.30 7.48 -21.00
N ILE A 255 -1.16 6.45 -21.02
CA ILE A 255 -0.96 5.23 -20.23
C ILE A 255 -0.45 4.10 -21.14
N GLN A 256 0.77 3.65 -20.88
CA GLN A 256 1.39 2.51 -21.56
C GLN A 256 1.38 1.29 -20.66
N LEU A 257 0.53 0.31 -20.99
CA LEU A 257 0.43 -0.98 -20.30
C LEU A 257 1.46 -1.97 -20.85
N GLY A 258 1.78 -3.01 -20.07
CA GLY A 258 2.76 -4.02 -20.44
C GLY A 258 4.17 -3.46 -20.63
N LYS A 259 4.49 -2.37 -19.92
CA LYS A 259 5.71 -1.57 -20.06
C LYS A 259 6.54 -1.58 -18.77
N PRO A 260 7.11 -2.74 -18.39
CA PRO A 260 7.90 -2.85 -17.17
C PRO A 260 9.17 -2.00 -17.25
N VAL A 261 9.39 -1.17 -16.24
CA VAL A 261 10.60 -0.37 -16.08
C VAL A 261 11.71 -1.24 -15.52
N ARG A 262 12.90 -1.14 -16.11
CA ARG A 262 14.11 -1.86 -15.71
C ARG A 262 15.03 -1.02 -14.84
N CYS A 263 15.26 0.24 -15.22
CA CYS A 263 16.21 1.12 -14.55
C CYS A 263 15.88 2.60 -14.79
N ILE A 264 16.03 3.43 -13.76
CA ILE A 264 15.90 4.88 -13.83
C ILE A 264 17.31 5.47 -13.75
N HIS A 265 17.77 6.05 -14.85
CA HIS A 265 19.04 6.76 -14.94
C HIS A 265 18.78 8.23 -14.64
N TRP A 266 19.16 8.71 -13.47
CA TRP A 266 18.89 10.07 -12.99
C TRP A 266 20.19 10.80 -12.64
N ASP A 267 20.11 12.10 -12.38
CA ASP A 267 21.25 12.93 -11.96
C ASP A 267 22.41 12.93 -12.98
N GLN A 268 22.09 12.73 -14.26
CA GLN A 268 23.06 12.70 -15.37
C GLN A 268 23.78 14.05 -15.57
N ALA A 269 23.24 15.15 -15.02
CA ALA A 269 23.85 16.47 -15.09
C ALA A 269 25.05 16.66 -14.14
N SER A 270 25.08 15.97 -13.00
CA SER A 270 26.16 16.08 -11.99
C SER A 270 27.31 15.09 -12.21
N ALA A 271 27.13 14.07 -13.06
CA ALA A 271 28.13 13.06 -13.41
C ALA A 271 29.26 13.56 -14.34
N ARG A 272 29.37 14.87 -14.62
CA ARG A 272 30.45 15.41 -15.45
C ARG A 272 31.77 15.44 -14.68
N PRO A 273 32.88 14.91 -15.22
CA PRO A 273 34.21 15.35 -14.80
C PRO A 273 34.28 16.85 -15.03
N ARG A 274 34.69 17.63 -14.02
CA ARG A 274 35.12 19.01 -14.27
C ARG A 274 36.24 18.92 -15.31
N GLY A 275 36.00 19.42 -16.52
CA GLY A 275 37.04 19.53 -17.54
C GLY A 275 38.23 20.33 -16.97
N PRO A 276 39.44 20.15 -17.51
CA PRO A 276 40.62 20.83 -16.99
C PRO A 276 40.36 22.35 -16.98
N GLU A 277 40.63 22.97 -15.84
CA GLU A 277 40.58 24.43 -15.68
C GLU A 277 41.40 25.07 -16.80
N ILE A 278 40.74 25.83 -17.65
CA ILE A 278 41.41 26.63 -18.68
C ILE A 278 42.11 27.75 -17.92
N GLU A 279 43.44 27.67 -17.82
CA GLU A 279 44.26 28.77 -17.34
C GLU A 279 44.02 30.03 -18.21
N PRO A 280 44.06 31.24 -17.63
CA PRO A 280 43.82 32.46 -18.38
C PRO A 280 44.90 32.62 -19.46
N ARG A 281 44.50 32.59 -20.73
CA ARG A 281 45.37 32.93 -21.86
C ARG A 281 45.82 34.39 -21.71
N GLY A 282 47.13 34.56 -21.56
CA GLY A 282 47.80 35.86 -21.71
C GLY A 282 47.63 36.43 -23.11
N GLU A 283 47.68 37.76 -23.17
CA GLU A 283 47.68 38.59 -24.38
C GLU A 283 48.73 38.12 -25.40
N GLY A 284 48.36 38.09 -26.68
CA GLY A 284 49.29 37.80 -27.78
C GLY A 284 48.64 37.69 -29.16
N ASP A 285 48.62 38.83 -29.86
CA ASP A 285 48.66 39.11 -31.30
C ASP A 285 48.42 38.07 -32.42
N HIS A 286 47.63 38.55 -33.40
CA HIS A 286 47.75 38.49 -34.88
C HIS A 286 47.59 37.18 -35.70
N ASN A 287 46.63 37.26 -36.64
CA ASN A 287 46.55 36.72 -38.02
C ASN A 287 46.89 35.25 -38.33
N HIS A 288 45.91 34.48 -38.87
CA HIS A 288 45.85 34.14 -40.32
C HIS A 288 44.61 33.29 -40.70
N ASP A 289 44.28 33.42 -41.99
CA ASP A 289 43.20 32.90 -42.83
C ASP A 289 43.32 31.40 -43.24
N THR A 290 42.28 30.90 -43.94
CA THR A 290 42.09 29.62 -44.69
C THR A 290 41.60 28.41 -43.87
N GLY A 291 40.65 27.56 -44.26
CA GLY A 291 40.00 27.23 -45.54
C GLY A 291 39.88 25.70 -45.65
N GLU A 292 38.82 25.18 -46.30
CA GLU A 292 38.52 23.75 -46.63
C GLU A 292 37.84 22.92 -45.50
N GLY A 293 36.79 22.11 -45.70
CA GLY A 293 36.19 21.51 -46.88
C GLY A 293 36.09 19.98 -46.67
N GLY A 294 34.90 19.44 -46.40
CA GLY A 294 34.72 17.99 -46.24
C GLY A 294 33.25 17.55 -46.15
N GLN A 295 32.71 17.08 -47.28
CA GLN A 295 31.40 16.41 -47.40
C GLN A 295 31.51 14.93 -46.96
N GLY A 296 30.50 14.43 -46.26
CA GLY A 296 30.31 13.01 -45.95
C GLY A 296 28.81 12.68 -45.89
N GLY A 297 28.40 11.66 -46.66
CA GLY A 297 27.02 11.36 -47.04
C GLY A 297 26.01 11.04 -45.93
N GLU A 298 24.75 11.42 -46.19
CA GLU A 298 23.57 11.13 -45.40
C GLU A 298 23.02 9.72 -45.68
N ASP A 299 22.74 8.95 -44.63
CA ASP A 299 21.94 7.71 -44.65
C ASP A 299 20.51 8.05 -44.12
N PRO A 300 19.40 7.82 -44.86
CA PRO A 300 18.12 8.46 -44.54
C PRO A 300 17.17 7.65 -43.63
N ARG A 301 17.63 6.72 -42.78
CA ARG A 301 16.72 5.87 -41.96
C ARG A 301 17.08 5.69 -40.48
N GLY A 302 17.65 6.72 -39.84
CA GLY A 302 17.69 6.84 -38.39
C GLY A 302 16.95 8.09 -37.96
N GLY A 303 15.97 7.97 -37.06
CA GLY A 303 15.41 9.15 -36.38
C GLY A 303 16.56 9.92 -35.74
N ARG A 304 16.81 11.13 -36.25
CA ARG A 304 17.88 12.01 -35.80
C ARG A 304 17.50 12.51 -34.42
N TRP A 305 17.96 11.82 -33.38
CA TRP A 305 18.08 12.42 -32.07
C TRP A 305 19.05 13.58 -32.22
N ASP A 306 18.67 14.80 -31.83
CA ASP A 306 19.67 15.85 -31.66
C ASP A 306 20.61 15.36 -30.56
N GLU A 307 21.85 15.01 -30.93
CA GLU A 307 22.89 14.51 -30.01
C GLU A 307 23.21 15.51 -28.88
N ASP A 308 22.69 16.73 -28.99
CA ASP A 308 22.80 17.81 -28.00
C ASP A 308 21.66 17.86 -26.97
N GLU A 309 20.60 17.05 -27.11
CA GLU A 309 19.45 17.10 -26.21
C GLU A 309 19.65 16.21 -24.98
N GLN A 310 20.43 16.72 -24.01
CA GLN A 310 20.73 16.01 -22.77
C GLN A 310 19.54 16.10 -21.79
N TRP A 311 19.01 14.96 -21.36
CA TRP A 311 17.90 14.86 -20.40
C TRP A 311 18.40 14.55 -18.99
N PRO A 312 17.85 15.20 -17.94
CA PRO A 312 18.29 14.96 -16.56
C PRO A 312 17.94 13.54 -16.07
N VAL A 313 16.90 12.93 -16.64
CA VAL A 313 16.48 11.55 -16.34
C VAL A 313 16.18 10.79 -17.63
N VAL A 314 16.53 9.51 -17.65
CA VAL A 314 16.16 8.55 -18.70
C VAL A 314 15.62 7.28 -18.04
N VAL A 315 14.40 6.90 -18.40
CA VAL A 315 13.76 5.67 -17.93
C VAL A 315 13.99 4.57 -18.94
N GLU A 316 14.59 3.48 -18.50
CA GLU A 316 14.87 2.31 -19.31
C GLU A 316 13.85 1.21 -19.02
N CYS A 317 13.17 0.71 -20.05
CA CYS A 317 12.20 -0.37 -19.98
C CYS A 317 12.85 -1.74 -20.26
N GLU A 318 12.17 -2.84 -19.90
CA GLU A 318 12.71 -4.20 -20.14
C GLU A 318 12.81 -4.55 -21.63
N ASP A 319 11.99 -3.93 -22.48
CA ASP A 319 12.08 -4.04 -23.93
C ASP A 319 13.17 -3.15 -24.56
N CYS A 320 14.07 -2.64 -23.73
CA CYS A 320 15.19 -1.77 -24.09
C CYS A 320 14.80 -0.39 -24.63
N GLU A 321 13.53 0.00 -24.57
CA GLU A 321 13.15 1.38 -24.87
C GLU A 321 13.71 2.34 -23.80
N LEU A 322 14.31 3.44 -24.27
CA LEU A 322 14.80 4.53 -23.43
C LEU A 322 13.86 5.73 -23.58
N ILE A 323 13.26 6.14 -22.47
CA ILE A 323 12.28 7.22 -22.40
C ILE A 323 12.92 8.40 -21.66
N PRO A 324 13.38 9.44 -22.38
CA PRO A 324 13.93 10.62 -21.74
C PRO A 324 12.84 11.43 -21.01
N ALA A 325 13.18 12.07 -19.90
CA ALA A 325 12.26 12.89 -19.11
C ALA A 325 13.00 13.99 -18.35
N ASP A 326 12.28 15.08 -18.05
CA ASP A 326 12.76 16.08 -17.09
C ASP A 326 12.54 15.60 -15.64
N HIS A 327 11.43 14.89 -15.41
CA HIS A 327 11.05 14.38 -14.09
C HIS A 327 10.48 12.96 -14.15
N VAL A 328 10.71 12.20 -13.07
CA VAL A 328 10.11 10.88 -12.87
C VAL A 328 9.39 10.82 -11.53
N ILE A 329 8.12 10.40 -11.53
CA ILE A 329 7.34 10.09 -10.34
C ILE A 329 7.30 8.58 -10.17
N VAL A 330 7.88 8.08 -9.08
CA VAL A 330 7.96 6.63 -8.80
C VAL A 330 6.82 6.23 -7.86
N THR A 331 5.88 5.42 -8.35
CA THR A 331 4.74 4.91 -7.55
C THR A 331 4.73 3.40 -7.39
N VAL A 332 5.87 2.74 -7.66
CA VAL A 332 6.03 1.29 -7.45
C VAL A 332 5.84 0.94 -5.97
N SER A 333 5.39 -0.29 -5.70
CA SER A 333 5.18 -0.75 -4.33
C SER A 333 6.49 -0.83 -3.54
N LEU A 334 6.42 -0.68 -2.22
CA LEU A 334 7.57 -0.90 -1.34
C LEU A 334 8.17 -2.30 -1.52
N GLY A 335 7.37 -3.31 -1.85
CA GLY A 335 7.85 -4.67 -2.14
C GLY A 335 8.75 -4.72 -3.38
N VAL A 336 8.40 -3.99 -4.45
CA VAL A 336 9.26 -3.83 -5.63
C VAL A 336 10.55 -3.13 -5.25
N LEU A 337 10.48 -2.04 -4.47
CA LEU A 337 11.67 -1.34 -4.00
C LEU A 337 12.57 -2.26 -3.17
N LYS A 338 12.05 -2.95 -2.15
CA LYS A 338 12.83 -3.89 -1.33
C LYS A 338 13.54 -4.95 -2.17
N ARG A 339 12.90 -5.44 -3.24
CA ARG A 339 13.47 -6.46 -4.12
C ARG A 339 14.53 -5.91 -5.09
N GLN A 340 14.35 -4.69 -5.60
CA GLN A 340 15.06 -4.23 -6.80
C GLN A 340 15.74 -2.86 -6.69
N TYR A 341 15.66 -2.15 -5.56
CA TYR A 341 16.16 -0.77 -5.45
C TYR A 341 17.64 -0.60 -5.86
N THR A 342 18.47 -1.63 -5.71
CA THR A 342 19.90 -1.59 -6.06
C THR A 342 20.14 -1.51 -7.57
N SER A 343 19.28 -2.14 -8.37
CA SER A 343 19.36 -2.15 -9.83
C SER A 343 18.40 -1.17 -10.49
N PHE A 344 17.34 -0.77 -9.78
CA PHE A 344 16.26 0.06 -10.31
C PHE A 344 16.65 1.54 -10.47
N PHE A 345 17.70 2.01 -9.77
CA PHE A 345 18.17 3.39 -9.82
C PHE A 345 19.66 3.47 -10.15
N ARG A 346 20.03 4.42 -11.02
CA ARG A 346 21.42 4.78 -11.36
C ARG A 346 21.57 6.31 -11.42
N PRO A 347 22.42 6.93 -10.59
CA PRO A 347 23.16 6.34 -9.47
C PRO A 347 22.21 5.74 -8.41
N GLY A 348 22.76 4.94 -7.49
CA GLY A 348 21.96 4.34 -6.42
C GLY A 348 21.30 5.40 -5.53
N LEU A 349 20.19 5.03 -4.89
CA LEU A 349 19.48 5.93 -3.97
C LEU A 349 20.37 6.36 -2.79
N PRO A 350 20.17 7.57 -2.22
CA PRO A 350 20.85 8.00 -1.00
C PRO A 350 20.63 7.03 0.17
N THR A 351 21.63 6.93 1.05
CA THR A 351 21.62 5.98 2.19
C THR A 351 20.38 6.11 3.06
N GLU A 352 19.86 7.32 3.27
CA GLU A 352 18.64 7.55 4.05
C GLU A 352 17.40 6.92 3.42
N LYS A 353 17.27 6.99 2.09
CA LYS A 353 16.17 6.34 1.36
C LYS A 353 16.30 4.83 1.37
N VAL A 354 17.52 4.31 1.21
CA VAL A 354 17.80 2.87 1.35
C VAL A 354 17.46 2.37 2.76
N ALA A 355 17.84 3.12 3.79
CA ALA A 355 17.51 2.79 5.18
C ALA A 355 16.00 2.77 5.42
N ALA A 356 15.24 3.72 4.84
CA ALA A 356 13.79 3.73 4.92
C ALA A 356 13.15 2.51 4.22
N ILE A 357 13.62 2.14 3.02
CA ILE A 357 13.18 0.94 2.30
C ILE A 357 13.39 -0.32 3.15
N HIS A 358 14.51 -0.42 3.87
CA HIS A 358 14.79 -1.57 4.75
C HIS A 358 13.92 -1.59 5.99
N ARG A 359 13.73 -0.44 6.66
CA ARG A 359 13.03 -0.35 7.95
C ARG A 359 11.51 -0.45 7.86
N LEU A 360 10.90 0.05 6.78
CA LEU A 360 9.45 -0.03 6.62
C LEU A 360 8.99 -1.47 6.39
N GLY A 361 7.97 -1.91 7.13
CA GLY A 361 7.36 -3.23 6.94
C GLY A 361 6.52 -3.29 5.67
N ILE A 362 6.47 -4.47 5.04
CA ILE A 362 5.46 -4.81 4.04
C ILE A 362 5.13 -6.29 4.16
N GLY A 363 3.90 -6.59 4.58
CA GLY A 363 3.37 -7.94 4.59
C GLY A 363 2.58 -8.27 3.33
N THR A 364 2.04 -9.48 3.33
CA THR A 364 1.09 -9.97 2.34
C THR A 364 -0.21 -10.30 3.06
N THR A 365 -1.33 -10.00 2.40
CA THR A 365 -2.65 -10.43 2.85
C THR A 365 -3.36 -11.01 1.63
N ASP A 366 -3.68 -12.29 1.69
CA ASP A 366 -4.41 -13.01 0.68
C ASP A 366 -5.90 -13.09 1.03
N LYS A 367 -6.71 -13.45 0.04
CA LYS A 367 -8.16 -13.66 0.21
C LYS A 367 -8.58 -15.01 -0.30
N ILE A 368 -9.45 -15.66 0.47
CA ILE A 368 -10.07 -16.92 0.08
C ILE A 368 -11.58 -16.73 0.10
N PHE A 369 -12.24 -17.08 -1.00
CA PHE A 369 -13.69 -17.06 -1.13
C PHE A 369 -14.18 -18.49 -1.30
N LEU A 370 -15.11 -18.92 -0.43
CA LEU A 370 -15.70 -20.26 -0.46
C LEU A 370 -17.19 -20.13 -0.72
N GLU A 371 -17.64 -20.60 -1.89
CA GLU A 371 -19.06 -20.62 -2.27
C GLU A 371 -19.69 -21.97 -1.90
N PHE A 372 -20.91 -21.92 -1.37
CA PHE A 372 -21.69 -23.10 -1.01
C PHE A 372 -23.04 -23.09 -1.72
N GLU A 373 -23.54 -24.27 -2.08
CA GLU A 373 -24.88 -24.41 -2.67
C GLU A 373 -25.97 -24.01 -1.67
N GLU A 374 -25.78 -24.34 -0.40
CA GLU A 374 -26.70 -24.02 0.70
C GLU A 374 -25.91 -23.58 1.94
N PRO A 375 -26.39 -22.59 2.71
CA PRO A 375 -25.70 -22.11 3.89
C PRO A 375 -25.82 -23.15 5.02
N PHE A 376 -24.69 -23.62 5.53
CA PHE A 376 -24.67 -24.51 6.72
C PHE A 376 -24.67 -23.73 8.04
N TRP A 377 -24.60 -22.40 7.98
CA TRP A 377 -24.60 -21.49 9.12
C TRP A 377 -25.99 -20.94 9.41
N GLY A 378 -26.19 -20.50 10.65
CA GLY A 378 -27.45 -19.87 11.05
C GLY A 378 -27.62 -18.47 10.44
N PRO A 379 -28.86 -17.97 10.32
CA PRO A 379 -29.15 -16.65 9.73
C PRO A 379 -28.57 -15.47 10.53
N GLU A 380 -28.23 -15.71 11.80
CA GLU A 380 -27.57 -14.76 12.70
C GLU A 380 -26.04 -14.94 12.73
N CYS A 381 -25.46 -15.88 11.98
CA CYS A 381 -24.01 -16.06 11.97
C CYS A 381 -23.37 -15.11 10.95
N ASN A 382 -22.56 -14.17 11.41
CA ASN A 382 -21.82 -13.26 10.54
C ASN A 382 -20.41 -13.74 10.24
N SER A 383 -19.82 -14.51 11.15
CA SER A 383 -18.48 -15.05 10.95
C SER A 383 -18.24 -16.28 11.80
N LEU A 384 -17.31 -17.11 11.36
CA LEU A 384 -16.75 -18.24 12.09
C LEU A 384 -15.33 -17.86 12.49
N GLN A 385 -15.02 -17.80 13.78
CA GLN A 385 -13.70 -17.45 14.29
C GLN A 385 -13.04 -18.69 14.90
N PHE A 386 -11.78 -18.95 14.57
CA PHE A 386 -11.10 -20.19 14.97
C PHE A 386 -10.13 -19.97 16.13
N VAL A 387 -10.35 -20.71 17.21
CA VAL A 387 -9.50 -20.70 18.41
C VAL A 387 -8.86 -22.07 18.56
N TRP A 388 -7.53 -22.13 18.47
CA TRP A 388 -6.78 -23.37 18.64
C TRP A 388 -6.37 -23.51 20.10
N GLU A 389 -6.97 -24.46 20.83
CA GLU A 389 -6.82 -24.55 22.30
C GLU A 389 -5.36 -24.81 22.73
N ASP A 390 -4.57 -25.45 21.88
CA ASP A 390 -3.13 -25.68 22.09
C ASP A 390 -2.27 -24.42 21.95
N GLU A 391 -2.80 -23.32 21.41
CA GLU A 391 -2.11 -22.02 21.36
C GLU A 391 -2.03 -21.33 22.73
N ALA A 392 -2.86 -21.74 23.71
CA ALA A 392 -2.83 -21.20 25.07
C ALA A 392 -1.44 -21.32 25.72
N GLU A 393 -0.72 -22.38 25.39
CA GLU A 393 0.61 -22.71 25.93
C GLU A 393 1.73 -22.38 24.94
N SER A 394 1.40 -21.93 23.71
CA SER A 394 2.39 -21.66 22.69
C SER A 394 3.13 -20.34 22.94
N HIS A 395 4.44 -20.39 22.78
CA HIS A 395 5.31 -19.22 22.70
C HIS A 395 5.76 -18.95 21.26
N THR A 396 5.36 -19.79 20.30
CA THR A 396 5.81 -19.75 18.90
C THR A 396 4.64 -19.40 18.00
N LEU A 397 4.86 -18.41 17.12
CA LEU A 397 3.86 -17.88 16.18
C LEU A 397 4.02 -18.44 14.76
N THR A 398 5.05 -19.26 14.55
CA THR A 398 5.31 -19.94 13.29
C THR A 398 4.69 -21.33 13.32
N TYR A 399 3.74 -21.54 12.41
CA TYR A 399 3.21 -22.88 12.16
C TYR A 399 4.13 -23.58 11.16
N PRO A 400 4.38 -24.88 11.35
CA PRO A 400 4.91 -25.73 10.30
C PRO A 400 4.07 -25.59 9.00
N PRO A 401 4.67 -25.75 7.80
CA PRO A 401 3.96 -25.59 6.53
C PRO A 401 2.69 -26.45 6.40
N GLU A 402 2.68 -27.64 7.00
CA GLU A 402 1.53 -28.55 7.03
C GLU A 402 0.35 -28.05 7.88
N LEU A 403 0.60 -27.09 8.78
CA LEU A 403 -0.39 -26.44 9.64
C LEU A 403 -0.69 -24.99 9.21
N TRP A 404 -0.44 -24.65 7.94
CA TRP A 404 -0.68 -23.31 7.39
C TRP A 404 -2.10 -22.78 7.70
N TYR A 405 -3.11 -23.66 7.62
CA TYR A 405 -4.51 -23.34 7.83
C TYR A 405 -4.80 -22.80 9.25
N ARG A 406 -3.91 -23.05 10.22
CA ARG A 406 -4.06 -22.49 11.57
C ARG A 406 -3.82 -20.98 11.63
N LYS A 407 -3.22 -20.38 10.58
CA LYS A 407 -3.05 -18.93 10.46
C LYS A 407 -4.33 -18.20 10.05
N ILE A 408 -5.27 -18.90 9.41
CA ILE A 408 -6.62 -18.41 9.12
C ILE A 408 -7.30 -18.07 10.46
N CYS A 409 -7.64 -16.79 10.65
CA CYS A 409 -8.27 -16.31 11.88
C CYS A 409 -9.76 -16.68 11.96
N GLY A 410 -10.43 -16.74 10.81
CA GLY A 410 -11.85 -17.02 10.71
C GLY A 410 -12.36 -16.81 9.28
N PHE A 411 -13.65 -17.01 9.05
CA PHE A 411 -14.33 -16.67 7.81
C PHE A 411 -15.53 -15.77 8.10
N ASP A 412 -15.69 -14.71 7.32
CA ASP A 412 -16.85 -13.82 7.37
C ASP A 412 -17.85 -14.20 6.27
N VAL A 413 -19.13 -14.21 6.61
CA VAL A 413 -20.23 -14.43 5.65
C VAL A 413 -20.41 -13.17 4.84
N LEU A 414 -20.34 -13.25 3.51
CA LEU A 414 -20.61 -12.07 2.67
C LEU A 414 -22.12 -11.79 2.59
N TYR A 415 -22.49 -10.54 2.88
CA TYR A 415 -23.86 -10.04 2.82
C TYR A 415 -23.99 -8.91 1.78
N PRO A 416 -25.15 -8.77 1.12
CA PRO A 416 -26.35 -9.60 1.25
C PRO A 416 -26.26 -10.90 0.40
N PRO A 417 -26.89 -12.01 0.82
CA PRO A 417 -26.86 -13.28 0.07
C PRO A 417 -27.46 -13.17 -1.33
N GLU A 418 -28.39 -12.26 -1.57
CA GLU A 418 -28.96 -12.01 -2.90
C GLU A 418 -27.89 -11.50 -3.88
N ARG A 419 -26.85 -10.83 -3.36
CA ARG A 419 -25.71 -10.38 -4.17
C ARG A 419 -24.65 -11.46 -4.25
N TYR A 420 -24.15 -11.94 -3.12
CA TYR A 420 -22.94 -12.76 -3.07
C TYR A 420 -23.20 -14.26 -3.10
N GLY A 421 -24.45 -14.71 -2.94
CA GLY A 421 -24.77 -16.11 -2.68
C GLY A 421 -24.42 -16.52 -1.25
N HIS A 422 -24.18 -17.81 -1.03
CA HIS A 422 -23.74 -18.34 0.26
C HIS A 422 -22.21 -18.43 0.28
N VAL A 423 -21.56 -17.29 0.51
CA VAL A 423 -20.09 -17.19 0.42
C VAL A 423 -19.47 -16.83 1.76
N TYR A 424 -18.41 -17.56 2.11
CA TYR A 424 -17.45 -17.18 3.13
C TYR A 424 -16.23 -16.48 2.52
N SER A 425 -15.71 -15.47 3.20
CA SER A 425 -14.48 -14.77 2.84
C SER A 425 -13.52 -14.73 4.03
N VAL A 426 -12.21 -14.80 3.79
CA VAL A 426 -11.19 -14.57 4.82
C VAL A 426 -10.05 -13.71 4.29
N LEU A 427 -9.44 -12.92 5.17
CA LEU A 427 -8.13 -12.32 4.99
C LEU A 427 -7.07 -13.22 5.64
N ASP A 428 -6.07 -13.64 4.89
CA ASP A 428 -4.98 -14.49 5.38
C ASP A 428 -3.64 -13.73 5.31
N PRO A 429 -2.95 -13.48 6.42
CA PRO A 429 -1.67 -12.77 6.43
C PRO A 429 -0.48 -13.65 5.99
N THR A 430 -0.74 -14.87 5.50
CA THR A 430 0.32 -15.74 4.98
C THR A 430 0.81 -15.31 3.61
N PRO A 431 2.11 -15.50 3.32
CA PRO A 431 2.56 -15.49 1.94
C PRO A 431 1.93 -16.68 1.18
N PRO A 432 1.70 -16.54 -0.13
CA PRO A 432 1.03 -17.57 -0.92
C PRO A 432 1.77 -18.89 -0.76
N LEU A 433 1.05 -19.92 -0.31
CA LEU A 433 1.59 -21.27 -0.36
C LEU A 433 1.92 -21.59 -1.82
N PRO A 434 3.03 -22.28 -2.11
CA PRO A 434 3.41 -22.65 -3.48
C PRO A 434 2.38 -23.54 -4.21
N THR A 435 1.31 -23.96 -3.53
CA THR A 435 0.23 -24.81 -4.03
C THR A 435 -1.16 -24.15 -4.00
N LEU A 436 -1.31 -22.96 -3.42
CA LEU A 436 -2.58 -22.24 -3.43
C LEU A 436 -2.50 -21.12 -4.47
N CYS A 437 -3.22 -21.31 -5.57
CA CYS A 437 -3.58 -20.20 -6.43
C CYS A 437 -4.40 -19.20 -5.59
N PRO A 438 -4.22 -17.86 -5.73
CA PRO A 438 -4.99 -16.85 -4.99
C PRO A 438 -6.50 -16.88 -5.31
N ILE A 439 -6.95 -17.82 -6.14
CA ILE A 439 -8.35 -18.14 -6.35
C ILE A 439 -8.49 -19.65 -6.15
N LEU A 440 -9.00 -20.05 -4.98
CA LEU A 440 -9.65 -21.33 -4.83
C LEU A 440 -11.13 -21.04 -4.56
N LEU A 441 -11.88 -20.81 -5.64
CA LEU A 441 -13.31 -21.08 -5.67
C LEU A 441 -13.43 -22.59 -5.84
N LEU A 442 -13.83 -23.29 -4.78
CA LEU A 442 -14.21 -24.71 -4.86
C LEU A 442 -15.68 -24.83 -5.23
#